data_AF-A0A351SD07-F1
#
_entry.id   AF-A0A351SD07-F1
#
_cell.length_a   1.000
_cell.length_b   1.000
_cell.length_c   1.000
_cell.angle_alpha   90.00
_cell.angle_beta   90.00
_cell.angle_gamma   90.00
#
_symmetry.space_group_name_H-M   'P 1'
#
loop_
_entity.id
_entity.type
_entity.pdbx_description
1 polymer ?
#
loop_
_entity_poly.entity_id
_entity_poly.type
_entity_poly.pdbx_seq_one_letter_code
_entity_poly.pdbx_strand_id
1 'polypeptide(L)'
;MSLSGFRGKIENALTSIDIEIGGGRPRDITIHDERLFNRLLSKGSLGLGEAYMDGWWDCQALDELIAHALRHRFDQLIKSRIDVFDVIKSRLLNLQTPRRSLVVGQQHYDIGNT
;
A
#
# COMPACT_ATOMS: atom_id res chain seq x y z
N MET A 1 4.35 23.27 8.55
CA MET A 1 3.77 22.07 9.19
C MET A 1 4.94 21.14 9.48
N SER A 2 5.19 20.78 10.75
CA SER A 2 6.33 19.91 11.10
C SER A 2 6.11 18.49 10.57
N LEU A 3 7.14 17.88 9.96
CA LEU A 3 7.11 16.48 9.48
C LEU A 3 6.65 15.51 10.57
N SER A 4 7.09 15.73 11.82
CA SER A 4 6.74 14.89 12.97
C SER A 4 5.23 14.89 13.25
N GLY A 5 4.57 16.04 13.10
CA GLY A 5 3.12 16.16 13.28
C GLY A 5 2.32 15.60 12.11
N PHE A 6 2.88 15.61 10.90
CA PHE A 6 2.23 15.00 9.73
C PHE A 6 2.33 13.47 9.77
N ARG A 7 3.48 12.92 10.14
CA ARG A 7 3.68 11.48 10.34
C ARG A 7 2.65 10.90 11.31
N GLY A 8 2.50 11.50 12.50
CA GLY A 8 1.51 11.05 13.48
C GLY A 8 0.06 11.11 12.98
N LYS A 9 -0.28 12.06 12.09
CA LYS A 9 -1.60 12.11 11.45
C LYS A 9 -1.81 10.95 10.47
N ILE A 10 -0.78 10.59 9.70
CA ILE A 10 -0.82 9.44 8.78
C ILE A 10 -0.92 8.14 9.55
N GLU A 11 -0.11 7.97 10.59
CA GLU A 11 -0.16 6.80 11.49
C GLU A 11 -1.54 6.65 12.13
N ASN A 12 -2.11 7.73 12.65
CA ASN A 12 -3.47 7.72 13.21
C ASN A 12 -4.53 7.42 12.14
N ALA A 13 -4.37 7.95 10.92
CA ALA A 13 -5.29 7.68 9.82
C ALA A 13 -5.25 6.20 9.42
N LEU A 14 -4.07 5.61 9.30
CA LEU A 14 -3.90 4.18 9.03
C LEU A 14 -4.44 3.31 10.17
N THR A 15 -4.17 3.68 11.42
CA THR A 15 -4.69 2.98 12.61
C THR A 15 -6.22 3.04 12.66
N SER A 16 -6.82 4.16 12.23
CA SER A 16 -8.29 4.30 12.19
C SER A 16 -8.98 3.33 11.22
N ILE A 17 -8.21 2.73 10.30
CA ILE A 17 -8.67 1.71 9.37
C ILE A 17 -8.03 0.34 9.64
N ASP A 18 -7.56 0.08 10.87
CA ASP A 18 -6.95 -1.20 11.28
C ASP A 18 -5.76 -1.62 10.40
N ILE A 19 -4.90 -0.65 10.06
CA ILE A 19 -3.63 -0.86 9.35
C ILE A 19 -2.48 -0.33 10.20
N GLU A 20 -1.51 -1.20 10.49
CA GLU A 20 -0.34 -0.85 11.29
C GLU A 20 0.91 -0.62 10.40
N ILE A 21 1.81 0.26 10.84
CA ILE A 21 3.12 0.46 10.21
C ILE A 21 4.14 -0.44 10.91
N GLY A 22 4.80 -1.31 10.16
CA GLY A 22 5.69 -2.34 10.70
C GLY A 22 4.97 -3.48 11.41
N GLY A 23 3.66 -3.62 11.17
CA GLY A 23 2.84 -4.70 11.71
C GLY A 23 3.15 -6.05 11.04
N GLY A 24 2.71 -7.13 11.69
CA GLY A 24 2.96 -8.51 11.22
C GLY A 24 1.87 -9.10 10.33
N ARG A 25 0.78 -8.36 10.07
CA ARG A 25 -0.34 -8.86 9.26
C ARG A 25 -0.05 -8.62 7.78
N PRO A 26 -0.62 -9.44 6.87
CA PRO A 26 -0.39 -9.26 5.44
C PRO A 26 -0.81 -7.90 4.88
N ARG A 27 -1.81 -7.25 5.50
CA ARG A 27 -2.32 -5.92 5.14
C ARG A 27 -1.58 -4.76 5.82
N ASP A 28 -0.62 -5.04 6.70
CA ASP A 28 0.18 -3.99 7.33
C ASP A 28 1.24 -3.47 6.35
N ILE A 29 1.67 -2.22 6.54
CA ILE A 29 2.64 -1.58 5.66
C ILE A 29 4.01 -1.55 6.30
N THR A 30 5.06 -1.80 5.53
CA THR A 30 6.44 -1.59 5.97
C THR A 30 6.99 -0.37 5.26
N ILE A 31 7.46 0.61 6.02
CA ILE A 31 8.11 1.81 5.47
C ILE A 31 9.61 1.58 5.49
N HIS A 32 10.22 1.62 4.31
CA HIS A 32 11.67 1.53 4.11
C HIS A 32 12.31 2.92 4.03
N ASP A 33 11.54 3.95 3.66
CA ASP A 33 12.05 5.30 3.43
C ASP A 33 11.11 6.40 3.96
N GLU A 34 11.60 7.21 4.90
CA GLU A 34 10.85 8.32 5.51
C GLU A 34 10.56 9.47 4.53
N ARG A 35 11.24 9.54 3.37
CA ARG A 35 10.92 10.50 2.29
C ARG A 35 9.48 10.33 1.78
N LEU A 36 8.86 9.18 2.03
CA LEU A 36 7.43 8.94 1.82
C LEU A 36 6.56 10.07 2.38
N PHE A 37 6.79 10.48 3.63
CA PHE A 37 5.92 11.46 4.30
C PHE A 37 5.98 12.83 3.63
N ASN A 38 7.16 13.24 3.15
CA ASN A 38 7.33 14.46 2.37
C ASN A 38 6.61 14.38 1.03
N ARG A 39 6.73 13.25 0.33
CA ARG A 39 6.05 13.06 -0.95
C ARG A 39 4.54 13.01 -0.76
N LEU A 40 4.06 12.44 0.33
CA LEU A 40 2.64 12.40 0.68
C LEU A 40 2.09 13.79 1.02
N LEU A 41 2.86 14.63 1.70
CA LEU A 41 2.53 16.05 1.91
C LEU A 41 2.41 16.82 0.60
N SER A 42 3.31 16.58 -0.36
CA SER A 42 3.35 17.32 -1.63
C SER A 42 2.36 16.79 -2.67
N LYS A 43 2.11 15.49 -2.72
CA LYS A 43 1.35 14.81 -3.80
C LYS A 43 0.11 14.06 -3.32
N GLY A 44 -0.15 13.96 -2.02
CA GLY A 44 -1.29 13.22 -1.47
C GLY A 44 -1.27 11.73 -1.80
N SER A 45 -2.42 11.15 -2.13
CA SER A 45 -2.59 9.74 -2.54
C SER A 45 -1.66 9.32 -3.69
N LEU A 46 -1.40 10.22 -4.64
CA LEU A 46 -0.48 9.95 -5.75
C LEU A 46 0.93 9.67 -5.24
N GLY A 47 1.39 10.44 -4.25
CA GLY A 47 2.69 10.27 -3.64
C GLY A 47 2.86 8.91 -2.96
N LEU A 48 1.77 8.34 -2.43
CA LEU A 48 1.75 7.00 -1.84
C LEU A 48 1.97 5.92 -2.90
N GLY A 49 1.26 6.01 -4.03
CA GLY A 49 1.41 5.07 -5.14
C GLY A 49 2.78 5.15 -5.81
N GLU A 50 3.29 6.35 -6.04
CA GLU A 50 4.66 6.54 -6.56
C GLU A 50 5.72 5.98 -5.60
N ALA A 51 5.57 6.22 -4.29
CA ALA A 51 6.48 5.68 -3.28
C ALA A 51 6.44 4.15 -3.20
N TYR A 52 5.28 3.51 -3.46
CA TYR A 52 5.20 2.05 -3.56
C TYR A 52 5.98 1.52 -4.77
N MET A 53 5.84 2.19 -5.93
CA MET A 53 6.59 1.81 -7.12
C MET A 53 8.10 2.01 -6.94
N ASP A 54 8.49 3.07 -6.23
CA ASP A 54 9.89 3.35 -5.88
C ASP A 54 10.44 2.44 -4.77
N GLY A 55 9.61 1.56 -4.17
CA GLY A 55 10.00 0.65 -3.11
C GLY A 55 10.25 1.32 -1.75
N TRP A 56 9.76 2.54 -1.55
CA TRP A 56 9.89 3.28 -0.28
C TRP A 56 9.01 2.70 0.82
N TRP A 57 7.97 1.97 0.43
CA TRP A 57 7.17 1.15 1.33
C TRP A 57 6.59 -0.03 0.55
N ASP A 58 6.29 -1.11 1.25
CA ASP A 58 5.62 -2.28 0.70
C ASP A 58 4.63 -2.90 1.70
N CYS A 59 3.89 -3.89 1.21
CA CYS A 59 2.84 -4.59 1.92
C CYS A 59 2.71 -5.98 1.28
N GLN A 60 2.48 -7.02 2.08
CA GLN A 60 2.41 -8.39 1.58
C GLN A 60 1.13 -8.65 0.78
N ALA A 61 0.00 -8.08 1.20
CA ALA A 61 -1.32 -8.22 0.60
C ALA A 61 -1.91 -6.83 0.30
N LEU A 62 -1.39 -6.19 -0.75
CA LEU A 62 -1.80 -4.85 -1.14
C LEU A 62 -3.25 -4.76 -1.62
N ASP A 63 -3.76 -5.81 -2.26
CA ASP A 63 -5.18 -5.97 -2.60
C ASP A 63 -6.05 -5.95 -1.36
N GLU A 64 -5.66 -6.67 -0.31
CA GLU A 64 -6.36 -6.67 0.97
C GLU A 64 -6.32 -5.28 1.60
N LEU A 65 -5.17 -4.61 1.62
CA LEU A 65 -5.03 -3.24 2.11
C LEU A 65 -5.97 -2.27 1.38
N ILE A 66 -6.02 -2.31 0.05
CA ILE A 66 -6.90 -1.44 -0.74
C ILE A 66 -8.37 -1.78 -0.50
N ALA A 67 -8.73 -3.07 -0.49
CA ALA A 67 -10.09 -3.51 -0.21
C ALA A 67 -10.54 -3.14 1.21
N HIS A 68 -9.62 -3.12 2.17
CA HIS A 68 -9.87 -2.68 3.54
C HIS A 68 -10.05 -1.16 3.59
N ALA A 69 -9.14 -0.39 2.98
CA ALA A 69 -9.21 1.07 2.91
C ALA A 69 -10.51 1.57 2.26
N LEU A 70 -10.95 0.93 1.17
CA LEU A 70 -12.22 1.25 0.50
C LEU A 70 -13.44 0.89 1.38
N ARG A 71 -13.39 -0.23 2.11
CA ARG A 71 -14.46 -0.62 3.04
C ARG A 71 -14.61 0.36 4.20
N HIS A 72 -13.50 0.89 4.71
CA HIS A 72 -13.49 1.86 5.81
C HIS A 72 -13.63 3.33 5.37
N ARG A 73 -14.04 3.57 4.11
CA ARG A 73 -14.20 4.92 3.53
C ARG A 73 -12.94 5.79 3.62
N PHE A 74 -11.75 5.19 3.61
CA PHE A 74 -10.48 5.93 3.64
C PHE A 74 -10.27 6.79 2.38
N ASP A 75 -10.97 6.44 1.30
CA ASP A 75 -11.12 7.26 0.09
C ASP A 75 -11.71 8.65 0.38
N GLN A 76 -12.48 8.80 1.46
CA GLN A 76 -13.08 10.09 1.86
C GLN A 76 -12.09 10.98 2.61
N LEU A 77 -11.15 10.38 3.35
CA LEU A 77 -10.06 11.07 4.04
C LEU A 77 -8.98 11.54 3.05
N ILE A 78 -8.76 10.79 1.96
CA ILE A 78 -7.81 11.13 0.89
C ILE A 78 -8.57 11.51 -0.39
N LYS A 79 -9.58 12.37 -0.27
CA LYS A 79 -10.28 13.02 -1.38
C LYS A 79 -9.34 13.94 -2.16
N SER A 80 -8.46 13.36 -2.97
CA SER A 80 -7.82 14.07 -4.07
C SER A 80 -7.74 13.13 -5.26
N ARG A 81 -8.65 13.38 -6.22
CA ARG A 81 -8.64 12.91 -7.63
C ARG A 81 -8.82 11.40 -7.83
N ILE A 82 -10.10 11.02 -7.95
CA ILE A 82 -10.62 9.66 -8.18
C ILE A 82 -10.02 8.96 -9.42
N ASP A 83 -9.50 9.69 -10.42
CA ASP A 83 -8.87 9.07 -11.60
C ASP A 83 -7.53 8.37 -11.32
N VAL A 84 -6.83 8.74 -10.25
CA VAL A 84 -5.49 8.19 -9.96
C VAL A 84 -5.58 6.80 -9.34
N PHE A 85 -6.65 6.50 -8.61
CA PHE A 85 -6.87 5.19 -8.01
C PHE A 85 -7.05 4.11 -9.07
N ASP A 86 -7.67 4.39 -10.20
CA ASP A 86 -7.83 3.42 -11.29
C ASP A 86 -6.51 3.16 -12.04
N VAL A 87 -5.67 4.19 -12.19
CA VAL A 87 -4.32 4.02 -12.78
C VAL A 87 -3.41 3.22 -11.84
N ILE A 88 -3.45 3.54 -10.54
CA ILE A 88 -2.74 2.77 -9.52
C ILE A 88 -3.27 1.34 -9.49
N LYS A 89 -4.58 1.13 -9.39
CA LYS A 89 -5.22 -0.19 -9.34
C LYS A 89 -4.91 -1.01 -10.59
N SER A 90 -4.99 -0.46 -11.81
CA SER A 90 -4.66 -1.19 -13.04
C SER A 90 -3.19 -1.60 -13.08
N ARG A 91 -2.27 -0.72 -12.65
CA ARG A 91 -0.85 -1.06 -12.54
C ARG A 91 -0.56 -2.04 -11.41
N LEU A 92 -1.24 -1.91 -10.28
CA LEU A 92 -1.10 -2.79 -9.12
C LEU A 92 -1.66 -4.17 -9.41
N LEU A 93 -2.81 -4.30 -10.05
CA LEU A 93 -3.35 -5.59 -10.49
C LEU A 93 -2.42 -6.23 -11.53
N ASN A 94 -1.87 -5.43 -12.45
CA ASN A 94 -0.87 -5.90 -13.41
C ASN A 94 0.48 -6.27 -12.73
N LEU A 95 0.81 -5.65 -11.60
CA LEU A 95 2.01 -5.96 -10.79
C LEU A 95 1.78 -7.07 -9.75
N GLN A 96 0.54 -7.34 -9.36
CA GLN A 96 0.19 -8.44 -8.48
C GLN A 96 0.39 -9.77 -9.18
N THR A 97 0.08 -9.88 -10.47
CA THR A 97 0.38 -11.09 -11.27
C THR A 97 1.88 -11.46 -11.21
N PRO A 98 2.85 -10.54 -11.41
CA PRO A 98 4.28 -10.83 -11.26
C PRO A 98 4.78 -10.84 -9.80
N ARG A 99 4.28 -10.01 -8.87
CA ARG A 99 4.73 -10.05 -7.45
C ARG A 99 4.25 -11.30 -6.71
N ARG A 100 3.08 -11.87 -7.05
CA ARG A 100 2.68 -13.21 -6.54
C ARG A 100 3.59 -14.33 -7.05
N SER A 101 4.29 -14.13 -8.17
CA SER A 101 5.32 -15.08 -8.64
C SER A 101 6.61 -15.03 -7.83
N LEU A 102 6.80 -14.06 -6.92
CA LEU A 102 8.02 -13.94 -6.11
C LEU A 102 7.81 -14.31 -4.63
N VAL A 103 6.57 -14.46 -4.16
CA VAL A 103 6.25 -14.85 -2.77
C VAL A 103 5.76 -16.31 -2.65
N VAL A 104 5.77 -17.08 -3.74
CA VAL A 104 5.57 -18.55 -3.69
C VAL A 104 6.81 -19.24 -4.25
N GLY A 105 7.95 -19.02 -3.62
CA GLY A 105 8.98 -20.05 -3.52
C GLY A 105 8.57 -20.97 -2.37
N GLN A 106 8.27 -22.23 -2.68
CA GLN A 106 7.83 -23.30 -1.75
C GLN A 106 6.32 -23.41 -1.49
N GLN A 107 5.53 -23.56 -2.54
CA GLN A 107 4.55 -24.65 -2.50
C GLN A 107 4.73 -25.44 -3.79
N HIS A 108 5.25 -26.65 -3.62
CA HIS A 108 5.49 -27.62 -4.68
C HIS A 108 4.23 -27.74 -5.54
N TYR A 109 4.26 -27.15 -6.73
CA TYR A 109 3.49 -27.67 -7.85
C TYR A 109 4.22 -28.92 -8.33
N ASP A 110 4.00 -30.03 -7.63
CA ASP A 110 4.06 -31.33 -8.28
C ASP A 110 2.86 -31.42 -9.21
N ILE A 111 3.00 -30.82 -10.39
CA ILE A 111 2.25 -31.26 -11.57
C ILE A 111 2.93 -32.54 -12.03
N GLY A 112 2.70 -33.60 -11.25
CA GLY A 112 2.96 -34.96 -11.61
C GLY A 112 2.13 -35.30 -12.84
N ASN A 113 2.82 -35.37 -13.96
CA ASN A 113 2.33 -35.94 -15.20
C ASN A 113 2.33 -37.47 -15.07
N THR A 114 1.16 -38.09 -15.01
CA THR A 114 0.88 -39.46 -15.47
C THR A 114 -0.61 -39.62 -15.73
#